data_AF-A0A542EP65-F1
#
_entry.id   AF-A0A542EP65-F1
#
_cell.length_a   1.000
_cell.length_b   1.000
_cell.length_c   1.000
_cell.angle_alpha   90.00
_cell.angle_beta   90.00
_cell.angle_gamma   90.00
#
_symmetry.space_group_name_H-M   'P 1'
#
loop_
_entity.id
_entity.type
_entity.pdbx_description
1 polymer ?
#
loop_
_entity_poly.entity_id
_entity_poly.type
_entity_poly.pdbx_seq_one_letter_code
_entity_poly.pdbx_strand_id
1 'polypeptide(L)' 'MAITWAPSADKHGIDHEDALQAIMNAYYVEREFDEPRPPATVRPTLFIRTPPRDLHIFHVMVARPKHLERLEEDK' A
#
# COMPACT_ATOMS: atom_id res chain seq x y z
N MET A 1 17.68 6.99 -13.56
CA MET A 1 16.30 6.61 -13.18
C MET A 1 16.07 7.05 -11.73
N ALA A 2 14.95 7.70 -11.42
CA ALA A 2 14.71 8.31 -10.10
C ALA A 2 14.05 7.38 -9.06
N ILE A 3 13.65 6.17 -9.46
CA ILE A 3 12.97 5.19 -8.60
C ILE A 3 13.78 3.90 -8.59
N THR A 4 14.00 3.35 -7.39
CA THR A 4 14.67 2.06 -7.17
C THR A 4 13.69 1.14 -6.44
N TRP A 5 13.54 -0.08 -6.96
CA TRP A 5 12.64 -1.08 -6.37
C TRP A 5 13.40 -1.97 -5.38
N ALA A 6 12.78 -2.25 -4.24
CA ALA A 6 13.28 -3.26 -3.33
C ALA A 6 12.98 -4.66 -3.88
N PRO A 7 13.82 -5.68 -3.64
CA PRO A 7 13.56 -7.05 -4.09
C PRO A 7 12.24 -7.67 -3.57
N SER A 8 11.66 -7.09 -2.52
CA SER A 8 10.36 -7.50 -2.00
C SER A 8 9.18 -7.02 -2.86
N ALA A 9 9.35 -6.00 -3.70
CA ALA A 9 8.28 -5.43 -4.52
C ALA A 9 7.67 -6.50 -5.44
N ASP A 10 8.51 -7.30 -6.10
CA ASP A 10 8.08 -8.37 -7.01
C ASP A 10 7.32 -9.51 -6.30
N LYS A 11 7.42 -9.64 -4.96
CA LYS A 11 6.72 -10.69 -4.19
C LYS A 11 5.22 -10.46 -4.07
N HIS A 12 4.75 -9.26 -4.38
CA HIS A 12 3.36 -8.88 -4.22
C HIS A 12 2.52 -9.12 -5.49
N GLY A 13 3.13 -9.58 -6.59
CA GLY A 13 2.44 -9.86 -7.85
C GLY A 13 1.84 -8.62 -8.51
N ILE A 14 2.37 -7.44 -8.17
CA ILE A 14 1.97 -6.15 -8.76
C ILE A 14 3.10 -5.73 -9.69
N ASP A 15 2.78 -5.49 -10.96
CA ASP A 15 3.75 -5.01 -11.93
C ASP A 15 4.25 -3.61 -11.55
N HIS A 16 5.54 -3.35 -11.78
CA HIS A 16 6.14 -2.06 -11.48
C HIS A 16 5.47 -0.91 -12.22
N GLU A 17 4.96 -1.13 -13.45
CA GLU A 17 4.21 -0.12 -14.19
C GLU A 17 2.89 0.23 -13.50
N ASP A 18 2.18 -0.76 -12.97
CA ASP A 18 0.96 -0.56 -12.21
C ASP A 18 1.21 0.19 -10.91
N ALA A 19 2.31 -0.12 -10.23
CA ALA A 19 2.76 0.59 -9.04
C ALA A 19 3.14 2.05 -9.35
N LEU A 20 3.83 2.33 -10.47
CA LEU A 20 4.10 3.70 -10.92
C LEU A 20 2.81 4.45 -11.25
N GLN A 21 1.90 3.81 -11.96
CA GLN A 21 0.59 4.37 -12.26
C GLN A 21 -0.20 4.70 -10.99
N ALA A 22 -0.11 3.87 -9.94
CA ALA A 22 -0.73 4.14 -8.65
C ALA A 22 -0.09 5.34 -7.95
N ILE A 23 1.24 5.46 -7.98
CA ILE A 23 1.95 6.62 -7.41
C ILE A 23 1.55 7.92 -8.14
N MET A 24 1.43 7.88 -9.48
CA MET A 24 1.12 9.07 -10.28
C MET A 24 -0.36 9.50 -10.21
N ASN A 25 -1.28 8.54 -10.03
CA ASN A 25 -2.73 8.78 -10.13
C ASN A 25 -3.51 8.34 -8.89
N ALA A 26 -2.85 8.30 -7.73
CA ALA A 26 -3.52 7.97 -6.47
C ALA A 26 -4.66 8.95 -6.19
N TYR A 27 -5.82 8.43 -5.78
CA TYR A 27 -6.88 9.30 -5.23
C TYR A 27 -6.72 9.49 -3.71
N TYR A 28 -5.94 8.61 -3.06
CA TYR A 28 -5.61 8.71 -1.64
C TYR A 28 -4.11 8.46 -1.42
N VAL A 29 -3.51 9.33 -0.60
CA VAL A 29 -2.09 9.28 -0.23
C VAL A 29 -1.96 9.46 1.28
N GLU A 30 -1.33 8.50 1.94
CA GLU A 30 -1.00 8.58 3.36
C GLU A 30 0.52 8.50 3.53
N ARG A 31 1.11 9.60 4.00
CA ARG A 31 2.54 9.67 4.32
C ARG A 31 2.79 9.02 5.67
N GLU A 32 3.97 8.42 5.81
CA GLU A 32 4.39 7.73 7.04
C GLU A 32 3.39 6.65 7.50
N PHE A 33 2.84 5.92 6.53
CA PHE A 33 1.94 4.79 6.76
C PHE A 33 2.70 3.63 7.40
N ASP A 34 2.24 3.16 8.56
CA ASP A 34 2.81 2.02 9.30
C ASP A 34 4.27 2.23 9.74
N GLU A 35 4.76 1.32 10.58
CA GLU A 35 6.15 1.36 11.04
C GLU A 35 7.11 0.75 10.00
N PRO A 36 8.33 1.31 9.88
CA PRO A 36 9.33 0.75 8.99
C PRO A 36 9.80 -0.59 9.56
N ARG A 37 9.91 -1.60 8.69
CA ARG A 37 10.45 -2.91 9.10
C ARG A 37 11.97 -2.89 8.95
N PRO A 38 12.73 -3.29 9.98
CA PRO A 38 14.18 -3.41 9.87
C PRO A 38 14.60 -4.24 8.64
N PRO A 39 15.63 -3.83 7.89
CA PRO A 39 16.56 -2.73 8.18
C PRO A 39 16.10 -1.35 7.70
N ALA A 40 14.89 -1.21 7.14
CA ALA A 40 14.38 0.09 6.72
C ALA A 40 14.16 0.98 7.95
N THR A 41 14.53 2.25 7.83
CA THR A 41 14.38 3.26 8.89
C THR A 41 13.37 4.34 8.52
N VAL A 42 12.90 4.36 7.27
CA VAL A 42 11.97 5.36 6.75
C VAL A 42 10.58 4.74 6.66
N ARG A 43 9.59 5.40 7.27
CA ARG A 43 8.19 4.97 7.19
C ARG A 43 7.71 5.02 5.73
N PRO A 44 7.00 3.98 5.25
CA PRO A 44 6.53 3.96 3.88
C PRO A 44 5.42 4.99 3.64
N THR A 45 5.18 5.32 2.37
CA THR A 45 4.00 6.10 1.95
C THR A 45 3.03 5.15 1.26
N LEU A 46 1.76 5.20 1.66
CA LEU A 46 0.69 4.43 1.04
C LEU A 46 0.05 5.25 -0.08
N PHE A 47 -0.02 4.66 -1.27
CA PHE A 47 -0.74 5.19 -2.41
C PHE A 47 -1.89 4.23 -2.74
N ILE A 48 -3.12 4.72 -2.76
CA ILE A 48 -4.29 3.93 -3.16
C ILE A 48 -4.85 4.49 -4.47
N ARG A 49 -4.98 3.59 -5.45
CA ARG A 49 -5.66 3.83 -6.72
C ARG A 49 -6.75 2.78 -6.89
N THR A 50 -7.86 3.16 -7.53
CA THR A 50 -8.80 2.18 -8.07
C THR A 50 -8.16 1.56 -9.31
N PRO A 51 -8.02 0.22 -9.40
CA PRO A 51 -7.46 -0.39 -10.60
C PRO A 51 -8.32 -0.04 -11.83
N PRO A 52 -7.72 0.15 -13.01
CA PRO A 52 -8.47 0.30 -14.24
C PRO A 52 -9.30 -0.97 -14.44
N ARG A 53 -10.62 -0.79 -14.39
CA ARG A 53 -11.74 -1.71 -14.68
C ARG A 53 -11.44 -3.24 -14.66
N ASP A 54 -12.22 -3.93 -13.83
CA ASP A 54 -12.34 -5.40 -13.67
C ASP A 54 -11.36 -6.14 -12.75
N LEU A 55 -10.47 -5.44 -12.04
CA LEU A 55 -9.71 -6.07 -10.95
C LEU A 55 -10.45 -5.95 -9.60
N HIS A 56 -11.27 -6.96 -9.28
CA HIS A 56 -11.82 -7.12 -7.93
C HIS A 56 -10.84 -7.92 -7.07
N ILE A 57 -9.95 -7.23 -6.35
CA ILE A 57 -9.09 -7.88 -5.34
C ILE A 57 -9.92 -8.15 -4.08
N PHE A 58 -10.52 -9.33 -3.98
CA PHE A 58 -11.04 -9.83 -2.70
C PHE A 58 -9.88 -10.44 -1.89
N HIS A 59 -9.18 -9.61 -1.12
CA HIS A 59 -8.27 -10.11 -0.09
C HIS A 59 -9.00 -10.12 1.25
N VAL A 60 -9.62 -11.24 1.62
CA VAL A 60 -10.12 -11.45 2.98
C VAL A 60 -8.96 -11.92 3.84
N MET A 61 -8.34 -11.00 4.57
CA MET A 61 -7.53 -11.35 5.73
C MET A 61 -8.34 -11.10 6.99
N VAL A 62 -8.11 -11.92 8.02
CA VAL A 62 -8.57 -11.61 9.38
C VAL A 62 -8.05 -10.22 9.74
N ALA A 63 -8.96 -9.30 10.04
CA ALA A 63 -8.62 -7.94 10.39
C ALA A 63 -7.65 -7.96 11.59
N ARG A 64 -6.50 -7.29 11.44
CA ARG A 64 -5.55 -7.16 12.54
C ARG A 64 -6.16 -6.24 13.62
N PRO A 65 -5.88 -6.47 14.92
CA PRO A 65 -6.44 -5.67 16.01
C PRO A 65 -6.29 -4.16 15.80
N LYS A 66 -5.13 -3.68 15.33
CA LYS A 66 -4.88 -2.26 15.03
C LYS A 66 -5.85 -1.61 14.04
N HIS A 67 -6.47 -2.39 13.15
CA HIS A 67 -7.47 -1.91 12.19
C HIS A 67 -8.89 -1.97 12.75
N LEU A 68 -9.15 -2.88 13.70
CA LEU A 68 -10.42 -2.96 14.42
C LEU A 68 -10.55 -1.83 15.44
N GLU A 69 -9.46 -1.51 16.15
CA GLU A 69 -9.42 -0.39 17.11
C GLU A 69 -9.75 0.95 16.44
N ARG A 70 -9.20 1.22 15.25
CA ARG A 70 -9.53 2.42 14.46
C ARG A 70 -11.00 2.50 14.03
N LEU A 71 -11.68 1.36 13.87
CA LEU A 71 -13.12 1.32 13.53
C LEU A 71 -14.01 1.60 14.76
N GLU A 72 -13.48 1.40 15.97
CA GLU A 72 -14.19 1.69 17.22
C GLU A 72 -14.00 3.15 17.66
N GLU A 73 -12.90 3.79 17.29
CA GLU A 73 -12.64 5.22 17.56
C GLU A 73 -13.48 6.19 16.70
N ASP A 74 -13.98 5.73 15.55
CA ASP A 74 -14.79 6.53 14.60
C ASP A 74 -16.32 6.44 14.87
N LYS A 75 -16.74 5.97 16.06
CA LYS A 75 -18.15 5.95 16.52
C LYS A 75 -18.42 6.97 17.61
#